data_AF-A0AAV7NPY8-F1
#
_entry.id   AF-A0AAV7NPY8-F1
#
_cell.length_a   1.000
_cell.length_b   1.000
_cell.length_c   1.000
_cell.angle_alpha   90.00
_cell.angle_beta   90.00
_cell.angle_gamma   90.00
#
_symmetry.space_group_name_H-M   'P 1'
#
loop_
_entity.id
_entity.type
_entity.pdbx_description
1 polymer ?
#
loop_
_entity_poly.entity_id
_entity_poly.type
_entity_poly.pdbx_seq_one_letter_code
_entity_poly.pdbx_strand_id
1 'polypeptide(L)'
;MEGYASTVSVDTVVEFLDGLRIPKLTEAQAECLEEGLQLEELQEALRAMPCGKSLGPYCLPAKFYQVYLASLLPGLLEMLCKARKEATIVMIPKPDDALVFASDPEHSVSLLCSTPWHH
;
A
#
# COMPACT_ATOMS: atom_id res chain seq x y z
N MET A 1 -28.83 -17.91 15.27
CA MET A 1 -27.71 -18.05 14.32
C MET A 1 -26.61 -17.12 14.82
N GLU A 2 -25.83 -17.58 15.80
CA GLU A 2 -24.63 -16.89 16.27
C GLU A 2 -23.51 -17.21 15.28
N GLY A 3 -23.10 -16.19 14.52
CA GLY A 3 -22.04 -16.28 13.54
C GLY A 3 -20.66 -16.29 14.20
N TYR A 4 -19.83 -17.21 13.75
CA TYR A 4 -18.42 -17.38 14.09
C TYR A 4 -17.62 -16.09 13.91
N ALA A 5 -17.42 -15.33 14.97
CA ALA A 5 -16.32 -14.37 15.07
C ALA A 5 -15.40 -14.84 16.19
N SER A 6 -14.60 -15.87 15.92
CA SER A 6 -13.49 -16.24 16.81
C SER A 6 -12.41 -15.16 16.67
N THR A 7 -12.37 -14.22 17.60
CA THR A 7 -11.30 -13.23 17.69
C THR A 7 -10.00 -13.96 18.04
N VAL A 8 -9.08 -14.08 17.08
CA VAL A 8 -7.72 -14.58 17.34
C VAL A 8 -6.99 -13.52 18.18
N SER A 9 -6.29 -13.93 19.24
CA SER A 9 -5.51 -13.01 20.06
C SER A 9 -4.27 -12.53 19.32
N VAL A 10 -3.80 -11.33 19.66
CA VAL A 10 -2.58 -10.75 19.06
C VAL A 10 -1.39 -11.69 19.22
N ASP A 11 -1.25 -12.31 20.39
CA ASP A 11 -0.15 -13.24 20.69
C ASP A 11 -0.13 -14.44 19.72
N THR A 12 -1.30 -15.01 19.40
CA THR A 12 -1.41 -16.11 18.43
C THR A 12 -1.03 -15.66 17.02
N VAL A 13 -1.36 -14.42 16.64
CA VAL A 13 -0.94 -13.86 15.34
C VAL A 13 0.57 -13.64 15.31
N VAL A 14 1.15 -13.12 16.40
CA VAL A 14 2.59 -12.89 16.51
C VAL A 14 3.37 -14.20 16.42
N GLU A 15 2.98 -15.24 17.18
CA GLU A 15 3.61 -16.55 17.12
C GLU A 15 3.54 -17.17 15.71
N PHE A 16 2.39 -17.04 15.04
CA PHE A 16 2.22 -17.50 13.67
C PHE A 16 3.17 -16.78 12.70
N LEU A 17 3.25 -15.45 12.78
CA LEU A 17 4.13 -14.65 11.92
C LEU A 17 5.61 -14.93 12.21
N ASP A 18 5.99 -15.17 13.46
CA ASP A 18 7.35 -15.53 13.85
C ASP A 18 7.80 -16.89 13.31
N GLY A 19 6.85 -17.81 13.11
CA GLY A 19 7.10 -19.09 12.45
C GLY A 19 7.35 -18.98 10.94
N LEU A 20 7.01 -17.85 10.32
CA LEU A 20 7.19 -17.61 8.88
C LEU A 20 8.53 -16.91 8.60
N ARG A 21 9.17 -17.23 7.47
CA ARG A 21 10.39 -16.56 7.00
C ARG A 21 10.08 -15.22 6.33
N ILE A 22 9.34 -14.35 7.04
CA ILE A 22 9.00 -13.01 6.56
C ILE A 22 10.18 -12.08 6.88
N PRO A 23 10.62 -11.24 5.93
CA PRO A 23 11.61 -10.20 6.22
C PRO A 23 11.12 -9.31 7.36
N LYS A 24 11.90 -9.21 8.43
CA LYS A 24 11.62 -8.31 9.55
C LYS A 24 12.29 -6.97 9.31
N LEU A 25 11.61 -5.89 9.65
CA LEU A 25 12.19 -4.55 9.65
C LEU A 25 13.26 -4.47 10.75
N THR A 26 14.31 -3.71 10.50
CA THR A 26 15.23 -3.31 11.56
C THR A 26 14.60 -2.22 12.43
N GLU A 27 15.12 -2.01 13.63
CA GLU A 27 14.63 -0.96 14.55
C GLU A 27 14.65 0.42 13.89
N ALA A 28 15.75 0.77 13.22
CA ALA A 28 15.85 2.04 12.49
C ALA A 28 14.83 2.18 11.34
N GLN A 29 14.49 1.08 10.65
CA GLN A 29 13.46 1.12 9.61
C GLN A 29 12.06 1.26 10.19
N ALA A 30 11.80 0.62 11.34
CA ALA A 30 10.53 0.77 12.05
C ALA A 30 10.35 2.20 12.55
N GLU A 31 11.38 2.79 13.18
CA GLU A 31 11.37 4.18 13.63
C GLU A 31 11.13 5.16 12.47
N CYS A 32 11.82 4.98 11.35
CA CYS A 32 11.64 5.80 10.15
C CYS A 32 10.20 5.75 9.59
N LEU A 33 9.49 4.62 9.74
CA LEU A 33 8.09 4.49 9.29
C LEU A 33 7.09 5.15 10.25
N GLU A 34 7.45 5.25 11.53
CA GLU A 34 6.66 5.94 12.55
C GLU A 34 6.85 7.46 12.48
N GLU A 35 8.07 7.91 12.16
CA GLU A 35 8.36 9.30 11.77
C GLU A 35 7.48 9.66 10.56
N GLY A 36 6.64 10.69 10.70
CA GLY A 36 5.63 11.02 9.70
C GLY A 36 6.20 11.24 8.30
N LEU A 37 5.37 10.97 7.27
CA LEU A 37 5.71 11.23 5.87
C LEU A 37 6.18 12.67 5.70
N GLN A 38 7.37 12.85 5.13
CA GLN A 38 7.94 14.17 4.86
C GLN A 38 7.56 14.68 3.47
N LEU A 39 7.62 16.00 3.29
CA LEU A 39 7.28 16.64 2.03
C LEU A 39 8.28 16.26 0.93
N GLU A 40 9.57 16.19 1.29
CA GLU A 40 10.69 15.87 0.41
C GLU A 40 10.59 14.44 -0.12
N GLU A 41 10.27 13.49 0.76
CA GLU A 41 10.05 12.09 0.42
C GLU A 41 8.89 11.93 -0.56
N LEU A 42 7.77 12.60 -0.29
CA LEU A 42 6.60 12.58 -1.16
C LEU A 42 6.91 13.21 -2.52
N GLN A 43 7.65 14.33 -2.53
CA GLN A 43 8.08 15.00 -3.75
C GLN A 43 8.98 14.09 -4.60
N GLU A 44 9.96 13.44 -3.99
CA GLU A 44 10.88 12.55 -4.69
C GLU A 44 10.15 11.31 -5.23
N ALA A 45 9.26 10.72 -4.44
CA ALA A 45 8.46 9.57 -4.85
C ALA A 45 7.56 9.89 -6.06
N LEU A 46 6.91 11.05 -6.08
CA LEU A 46 6.07 11.47 -7.20
C LEU A 46 6.90 11.74 -8.47
N ARG A 47 8.13 12.25 -8.33
CA ARG A 47 9.06 12.46 -9.46
C ARG A 47 9.60 11.15 -10.03
N ALA A 48 9.92 10.20 -9.15
CA ALA A 48 10.44 8.89 -9.53
C ALA A 48 9.35 7.93 -10.06
N MET A 49 8.08 8.32 -9.98
CA MET A 49 6.96 7.49 -10.42
C MET A 49 7.09 7.14 -11.92
N PRO A 50 7.05 5.85 -12.30
CA PRO A 50 7.26 5.43 -13.68
C PRO A 50 6.11 5.90 -14.59
N CYS A 51 6.46 6.59 -15.67
CA CYS A 51 5.53 6.98 -16.72
C CYS A 51 5.42 5.85 -17.74
N GLY A 52 4.23 5.27 -17.93
CA GLY A 52 4.00 4.24 -18.95
C GLY A 52 3.11 3.08 -18.55
N LYS A 53 2.76 2.96 -17.25
CA LYS A 53 1.81 1.93 -16.79
C LYS A 53 0.39 2.29 -17.23
N SER A 54 -0.34 1.30 -17.74
CA SER A 54 -1.77 1.39 -18.00
C SER A 54 -2.50 1.68 -16.70
N LEU A 55 -3.20 2.81 -16.64
CA LEU A 55 -4.00 3.20 -15.49
C LEU A 55 -5.41 2.70 -15.73
N GLY A 56 -6.04 2.15 -14.70
CA GLY A 56 -7.48 1.88 -14.77
C GLY A 56 -8.25 3.16 -15.15
N PRO A 57 -9.49 3.05 -15.65
CA PRO A 57 -10.25 4.18 -16.21
C PRO A 57 -10.45 5.37 -15.26
N TYR A 58 -10.22 5.17 -13.96
CA TYR A 58 -10.39 6.17 -12.91
C TYR A 58 -9.08 6.71 -12.33
N CYS A 59 -7.91 6.23 -12.76
CA CYS A 59 -6.63 6.58 -12.15
C CYS A 59 -5.89 7.66 -12.97
N LEU A 60 -5.42 8.71 -12.28
CA LEU A 60 -4.66 9.80 -12.89
C LEU A 60 -3.25 9.33 -13.28
N PRO A 61 -2.68 9.82 -14.38
CA PRO A 61 -1.35 9.38 -14.80
C PRO A 61 -0.22 9.90 -13.94
N ALA A 62 0.87 9.14 -13.84
CA ALA A 62 2.12 9.59 -13.21
C ALA A 62 2.54 10.98 -13.71
N LYS A 63 2.37 11.23 -15.01
CA LYS A 63 2.63 12.54 -15.64
C LYS A 63 1.75 13.66 -15.10
N PHE A 64 0.51 13.38 -14.69
CA PHE A 64 -0.35 14.37 -14.02
C PHE A 64 0.27 14.81 -12.69
N TYR A 65 0.69 13.86 -11.86
CA TYR A 65 1.32 14.17 -10.57
C TYR A 65 2.63 14.93 -10.74
N GLN A 66 3.44 14.60 -11.76
CA GLN A 66 4.68 15.32 -12.05
C GLN A 66 4.44 16.75 -12.54
N VAL A 67 3.43 16.98 -13.39
CA VAL A 67 3.10 18.32 -13.92
C VAL A 67 2.53 19.23 -12.84
N TYR A 68 1.63 18.72 -11.99
CA TYR A 68 0.94 19.50 -10.96
C TYR A 68 1.56 19.33 -9.57
N LEU A 69 2.80 18.84 -9.50
CA LEU A 69 3.48 18.43 -8.27
C LEU A 69 3.43 19.49 -7.18
N ALA A 70 3.78 20.74 -7.51
CA ALA A 70 3.78 21.86 -6.56
C ALA A 70 2.38 22.19 -6.02
N SER A 71 1.34 22.01 -6.83
CA SER A 71 -0.05 22.29 -6.44
C SER A 71 -0.67 21.15 -5.64
N LEU A 72 -0.28 19.90 -5.91
CA LEU A 72 -0.83 18.71 -5.29
C LEU A 72 -0.14 18.33 -3.98
N LEU A 73 1.16 18.61 -3.86
CA LEU A 73 2.00 18.20 -2.73
C LEU A 73 1.37 18.49 -1.35
N PRO A 74 0.93 19.72 -1.04
CA PRO A 74 0.39 20.03 0.29
C PRO A 74 -0.87 19.23 0.61
N GLY A 75 -1.79 19.10 -0.36
CA GLY A 75 -3.05 18.37 -0.18
C GLY A 75 -2.86 16.86 -0.10
N LEU A 76 -1.95 16.31 -0.91
CA LEU A 76 -1.59 14.90 -0.86
C LEU A 76 -0.92 14.54 0.46
N LEU A 77 0.00 15.38 0.94
CA LEU A 77 0.68 15.16 2.21
C LEU A 77 -0.32 15.12 3.37
N GLU A 78 -1.21 16.10 3.45
CA GLU A 78 -2.24 16.15 4.49
C GLU A 78 -3.17 14.92 4.44
N MET A 79 -3.62 14.55 3.25
CA MET A 79 -4.51 13.40 3.04
C MET A 79 -3.84 12.09 3.44
N LEU A 80 -2.59 11.85 3.03
CA LEU A 80 -1.85 10.65 3.37
C LEU A 80 -1.56 10.56 4.87
N CYS A 81 -1.19 11.68 5.50
CA CYS A 81 -0.97 11.75 6.95
C CYS A 81 -2.26 11.44 7.74
N LYS A 82 -3.43 11.83 7.23
CA LYS A 82 -4.73 11.46 7.81
C LYS A 82 -5.03 9.98 7.59
N ALA A 83 -4.90 9.48 6.37
CA ALA A 83 -5.15 8.08 6.03
C ALA A 83 -4.28 7.10 6.83
N ARG A 84 -3.04 7.48 7.17
CA ARG A 84 -2.15 6.69 8.03
C ARG A 84 -2.79 6.34 9.38
N LYS A 85 -3.54 7.27 9.98
CA LYS A 85 -4.17 7.06 11.30
C LYS A 85 -5.33 6.05 11.26
N GLU A 86 -5.88 5.78 10.08
CA GLU A 86 -7.09 4.98 9.89
C GLU A 86 -6.80 3.66 9.14
N ALA A 87 -5.52 3.37 8.86
CA ALA A 87 -5.13 2.20 8.10
C ALA A 87 -5.41 0.90 8.88
N THR A 88 -6.18 0.00 8.27
CA THR A 88 -6.45 -1.36 8.80
C THR A 88 -5.65 -2.37 7.99
N ILE A 89 -4.93 -3.26 8.68
CA ILE A 89 -4.17 -4.34 8.03
C ILE A 89 -5.15 -5.40 7.52
N VAL A 90 -5.12 -5.65 6.21
CA VAL A 90 -5.91 -6.70 5.56
C VAL A 90 -4.97 -7.63 4.81
N MET A 91 -4.97 -8.92 5.17
CA MET A 91 -4.25 -9.94 4.41
C MET A 91 -5.05 -10.32 3.17
N ILE A 92 -4.49 -10.09 1.99
CA ILE A 92 -5.08 -10.53 0.72
C ILE A 92 -4.29 -11.77 0.28
N PRO A 93 -4.83 -12.99 0.42
CA PRO A 93 -4.16 -14.19 -0.05
C PRO A 93 -4.07 -14.14 -1.57
N LYS A 94 -2.86 -14.36 -2.10
CA LYS A 94 -2.70 -14.55 -3.54
C LYS A 94 -3.26 -15.93 -3.89
N PRO A 95 -4.14 -16.08 -4.90
CA PRO A 95 -4.55 -17.40 -5.36
C PRO A 95 -3.32 -18.18 -5.82
N ASP A 96 -3.26 -19.47 -5.51
CA ASP A 96 -2.08 -20.32 -5.70
C ASP A 96 -1.48 -20.17 -7.11
N ASP A 97 -0.27 -19.61 -7.19
CA ASP A 97 0.53 -19.51 -8.41
C ASP A 97 1.07 -20.91 -8.75
N ALA A 98 0.35 -21.68 -9.55
CA ALA A 98 0.93 -22.79 -10.29
C ALA A 98 1.97 -22.23 -11.28
N LEU A 99 3.22 -22.14 -10.80
CA LEU A 99 4.49 -22.11 -11.54
C LEU A 99 4.38 -21.86 -13.05
N VAL A 100 4.40 -20.59 -13.47
CA VAL A 100 5.10 -20.19 -14.69
C VAL A 100 5.77 -18.84 -14.44
N PHE A 101 7.03 -18.86 -14.02
CA PHE A 101 7.94 -17.74 -14.27
C PHE A 101 8.26 -17.74 -15.77
N ALA A 102 7.30 -17.34 -16.59
CA ALA A 102 7.60 -16.94 -17.96
C ALA A 102 8.15 -15.53 -17.87
N SER A 103 9.34 -15.34 -18.44
CA SER A 103 9.99 -14.06 -18.62
C SER A 103 9.06 -13.08 -19.33
N ASP A 104 8.36 -12.23 -18.58
CA ASP A 104 7.71 -11.03 -19.10
C ASP A 104 8.01 -9.84 -18.17
N PRO A 105 8.52 -8.70 -18.69
CA PRO A 105 9.14 -7.67 -17.85
C PRO A 105 8.16 -6.69 -17.19
N GLU A 106 6.84 -6.81 -17.36
CA GLU A 106 5.91 -5.85 -16.73
C GLU A 106 4.67 -6.53 -16.18
N HIS A 107 4.57 -6.62 -14.85
CA HIS A 107 3.32 -6.92 -14.15
C HIS A 107 3.00 -5.74 -13.23
N SER A 108 2.05 -4.91 -13.64
CA SER A 108 1.50 -3.83 -12.82
C SER A 108 0.31 -4.35 -12.01
N VAL A 109 0.44 -4.38 -10.68
CA VAL A 109 -0.69 -4.49 -9.77
C VAL A 109 -1.04 -3.07 -9.29
N SER A 110 -2.27 -2.61 -9.56
CA SER A 110 -2.77 -1.32 -9.10
C SER A 110 -3.68 -1.54 -7.89
N LEU A 111 -3.37 -0.89 -6.76
CA LEU A 111 -4.25 -0.79 -5.59
C LEU A 111 -4.70 0.67 -5.44
N LEU A 112 -5.98 0.93 -5.64
CA LEU A 112 -6.66 2.09 -5.08
C LEU A 112 -8.00 1.63 -4.52
N CYS A 113 -8.24 2.00 -3.27
CA CYS A 113 -9.33 1.59 -2.39
C CYS A 113 -10.70 1.43 -3.09
N SER A 114 -11.34 0.27 -2.91
CA SER A 114 -12.74 0.05 -3.23
C SER A 114 -13.60 0.42 -2.01
N THR A 115 -14.28 1.57 -2.04
CA THR A 115 -15.46 1.76 -1.18
C THR A 115 -16.63 0.96 -1.75
N PRO A 116 -17.43 0.28 -0.92
CA PRO A 116 -18.65 -0.39 -1.37
C PRO A 116 -19.75 0.65 -1.62
N TRP A 117 -20.31 0.65 -2.82
CA TRP A 117 -21.49 1.45 -3.19
C TRP A 117 -22.74 0.76 -2.64
N HIS A 118 -23.42 1.38 -1.68
CA HIS A 118 -24.79 1.02 -1.33
C HIS A 118 -25.75 1.86 -2.19
N HIS A 119 -26.61 1.18 -2.94
CA HIS A 119 -27.76 1.74 -3.62
C HIS A 119 -28.94 1.93 -2.65
#